data_AF-A0A3B9FYJ3-F1
#
_entry.id   AF-A0A3B9FYJ3-F1
#
_cell.length_a   1.000
_cell.length_b   1.000
_cell.length_c   1.000
_cell.angle_alpha   90.00
_cell.angle_beta   90.00
_cell.angle_gamma   90.00
#
_symmetry.space_group_name_H-M   'P 1'
#
loop_
_entity.id
_entity.type
_entity.pdbx_description
1 polymer ?
#
loop_
_entity_poly.entity_id
_entity_poly.type
_entity_poly.pdbx_seq_one_letter_code
_entity_poly.pdbx_strand_id
1 'polypeptide(L)'
;VYADASLISRYRRSERRPKSGSDMAMRICRVLWERIEKADRIKELCDLMMCSEADEQSFYAWLFESSPQVQTADITAEKLISLMNTAVAVPQSARHEMPVLPESEIRNIYHGTAGLRSAVLRFLKNAVEQRVQQMFLYSDENMDWLSGDPAFFRAWAVLMHACVVN
;
A
#
# COMPACT_ATOMS: atom_id res chain seq x y z
N VAL A 1 18.12 -2.48 5.38
CA VAL A 1 18.57 -1.32 4.55
C VAL A 1 18.38 -0.06 5.37
N TYR A 2 19.44 0.67 5.72
CA TYR A 2 19.31 1.94 6.47
C TYR A 2 19.36 3.10 5.48
N ALA A 3 18.19 3.65 5.19
CA ALA A 3 18.04 4.93 4.50
C ALA A 3 17.26 5.84 5.44
N ASP A 4 17.69 7.09 5.57
CA ASP A 4 17.06 8.05 6.48
C ASP A 4 15.58 8.24 6.10
N ALA A 5 14.68 8.13 7.08
CA ALA A 5 13.24 8.26 6.87
C ALA A 5 12.86 9.60 6.20
N SER A 6 13.62 10.66 6.47
CA SER A 6 13.46 11.96 5.82
C SER A 6 13.79 11.90 4.33
N LEU A 7 14.82 11.15 3.93
CA LEU A 7 15.21 10.99 2.53
C LEU A 7 14.16 10.19 1.75
N ILE A 8 13.65 9.11 2.35
CA ILE A 8 12.56 8.30 1.78
C ILE A 8 11.29 9.14 1.62
N SER A 9 10.93 9.93 2.63
CA SER A 9 9.78 10.83 2.59
C SER A 9 9.86 11.83 1.42
N ARG A 10 11.05 12.38 1.17
CA ARG A 10 11.29 13.32 0.05
C ARG A 10 11.19 12.63 -1.31
N TYR A 11 11.63 11.38 -1.44
CA TYR A 11 11.42 10.60 -2.66
C TYR A 11 9.92 10.33 -2.91
N ARG A 12 9.16 9.99 -1.86
CA ARG A 12 7.72 9.75 -1.97
C ARG A 12 6.93 10.97 -2.45
N ARG A 13 7.36 12.18 -2.04
CA ARG A 13 6.72 13.45 -2.42
C ARG A 13 7.22 14.01 -3.76
N SER A 14 8.03 13.26 -4.51
CA SER A 14 8.66 13.72 -5.75
C SER A 14 9.56 14.96 -5.59
N GLU A 15 9.91 15.34 -4.35
CA GLU A 15 10.76 16.51 -4.05
C GLU A 15 12.23 16.25 -4.39
N ARG A 16 12.63 14.97 -4.47
CA ARG A 16 13.94 14.52 -4.96
C ARG A 16 13.77 13.24 -5.76
N ARG A 17 14.64 13.05 -6.74
CA ARG A 17 14.85 11.76 -7.42
C ARG A 17 16.22 11.22 -7.03
N PRO A 18 16.39 9.92 -6.76
CA PRO A 18 17.72 9.32 -6.63
C PRO A 18 18.54 9.68 -7.87
N LYS A 19 19.77 10.15 -7.68
CA LYS A 19 20.66 10.42 -8.82
C LYS A 19 21.00 9.08 -9.46
N SER A 20 20.91 8.99 -10.78
CA SER A 20 21.41 7.82 -11.49
C SER A 20 22.90 7.62 -11.14
N GLY A 21 23.27 6.37 -10.86
CA GLY A 21 24.59 5.92 -10.42
C GLY A 21 24.83 6.06 -8.92
N SER A 22 23.86 6.51 -8.13
CA SER A 22 24.01 6.58 -6.67
C SER A 22 23.81 5.22 -5.99
N ASP A 23 24.53 4.98 -4.88
CA ASP A 23 24.31 3.84 -3.98
C ASP A 23 22.83 3.63 -3.63
N MET A 24 22.08 4.72 -3.48
CA MET A 24 20.66 4.67 -3.16
C MET A 24 19.83 4.15 -4.34
N ALA A 25 20.11 4.58 -5.57
CA ALA A 25 19.43 4.08 -6.77
C ALA A 25 19.68 2.58 -6.95
N MET A 26 20.93 2.14 -6.80
CA MET A 26 21.29 0.72 -6.87
C MET A 26 20.58 -0.10 -5.78
N ARG A 27 20.55 0.40 -4.54
CA ARG A 27 19.84 -0.27 -3.43
C ARG A 27 18.34 -0.37 -3.66
N ILE A 28 17.70 0.69 -4.17
CA ILE A 28 16.28 0.66 -4.53
C ILE A 28 16.06 -0.39 -5.61
N CYS A 29 16.83 -0.34 -6.71
CA CYS A 29 16.71 -1.28 -7.82
C CYS A 29 16.81 -2.73 -7.35
N ARG A 30 17.83 -3.05 -6.54
CA ARG A 30 18.03 -4.38 -6.00
C ARG A 30 16.85 -4.88 -5.19
N VAL A 31 16.31 -4.05 -4.29
CA VAL A 31 15.15 -4.44 -3.47
C VAL A 31 13.91 -4.70 -4.33
N LEU A 32 13.72 -3.90 -5.38
CA LEU A 32 12.61 -4.10 -6.32
C LEU A 32 12.80 -5.38 -7.14
N TRP A 33 14.01 -5.61 -7.63
CA TRP A 33 14.38 -6.80 -8.40
C TRP A 33 14.16 -8.09 -7.59
N GLU A 34 14.73 -8.17 -6.39
CA GLU A 34 14.56 -9.32 -5.48
C GLU A 34 13.09 -9.60 -5.18
N ARG A 35 12.23 -8.58 -5.18
CA ARG A 35 10.79 -8.73 -4.95
C ARG A 35 10.05 -9.27 -6.16
N ILE A 36 10.41 -8.80 -7.36
CA ILE A 36 9.83 -9.28 -8.63
C ILE A 36 10.24 -10.74 -8.88
N GLU A 37 11.51 -11.07 -8.61
CA GLU A 37 12.04 -12.44 -8.71
C GLU A 37 11.32 -13.39 -7.73
N LYS A 38 11.17 -12.98 -6.45
CA LYS A 38 10.40 -13.76 -5.47
C LYS A 38 8.93 -13.95 -5.82
N ALA A 39 8.35 -13.02 -6.58
CA ALA A 39 6.97 -13.10 -7.03
C ALA A 39 6.80 -13.94 -8.33
N ASP A 40 7.90 -14.39 -8.95
CA ASP A 40 7.93 -15.05 -10.27
C ASP A 40 7.23 -14.20 -11.35
N ARG A 41 7.48 -12.88 -11.34
CA ARG A 41 6.85 -11.88 -12.22
C ARG A 41 7.80 -11.32 -13.28
N ILE A 42 8.94 -11.98 -13.52
CA ILE A 42 9.98 -11.49 -14.46
C ILE A 42 9.43 -11.37 -15.89
N LYS A 43 8.56 -12.28 -16.32
CA LYS A 43 7.94 -12.21 -17.67
C LYS A 43 7.10 -10.95 -17.85
N GLU A 44 6.29 -10.61 -16.86
CA GLU A 44 5.46 -9.40 -16.90
C GLU A 44 6.32 -8.13 -16.83
N LEU A 45 7.47 -8.19 -16.15
CA LEU A 45 8.48 -7.13 -16.19
C LEU A 45 9.09 -6.98 -17.59
N CYS A 46 9.44 -8.09 -18.25
CA CYS A 46 9.93 -8.06 -19.64
C CYS A 46 8.93 -7.41 -20.59
N ASP A 47 7.64 -7.73 -20.47
CA ASP A 47 6.56 -7.11 -21.24
C ASP A 47 6.47 -5.60 -20.98
N LEU A 48 6.67 -5.17 -19.72
CA LEU A 48 6.67 -3.76 -19.35
C LEU A 48 7.90 -3.00 -19.88
N MET A 49 9.06 -3.65 -19.86
CA MET A 49 10.32 -3.13 -20.39
C MET A 49 10.40 -3.23 -21.91
N MET A 50 9.47 -3.95 -22.55
CA MET A 50 9.47 -4.28 -23.97
C MET A 50 10.77 -5.00 -24.39
N CYS A 51 11.25 -5.92 -23.55
CA CYS A 51 12.45 -6.73 -23.80
C CYS A 51 12.12 -8.23 -23.77
N SER A 52 12.99 -9.07 -24.33
CA SER A 52 12.83 -10.53 -24.33
C SER A 52 13.28 -11.17 -23.02
N GLU A 53 14.35 -10.64 -22.45
CA GLU A 53 14.93 -11.08 -21.18
C GLU A 53 15.29 -9.82 -20.37
N ALA A 54 15.08 -9.90 -19.06
CA ALA A 54 15.43 -8.86 -18.12
C ALA A 54 16.41 -9.44 -17.10
N ASP A 55 17.39 -8.63 -16.73
CA ASP A 55 18.31 -8.86 -15.63
C ASP A 55 18.35 -7.59 -14.74
N GLU A 56 18.99 -7.69 -13.57
CA GLU A 56 19.04 -6.56 -12.62
C GLU A 56 19.65 -5.30 -13.24
N GLN A 57 20.62 -5.47 -14.15
CA GLN A 57 21.34 -4.39 -14.81
C GLN A 57 20.47 -3.67 -15.87
N SER A 58 19.78 -4.42 -16.73
CA SER A 58 18.85 -3.86 -17.72
C SER A 58 17.65 -3.21 -17.05
N PHE A 59 17.14 -3.78 -15.94
CA PHE A 59 16.09 -3.17 -15.15
C PHE A 59 16.54 -1.85 -14.52
N TYR A 60 17.76 -1.79 -13.99
CA TYR A 60 18.35 -0.56 -13.47
C TYR A 60 18.43 0.55 -14.52
N ALA A 61 19.01 0.23 -15.68
CA ALA A 61 19.11 1.18 -16.79
C ALA A 61 17.72 1.64 -17.24
N TRP A 62 16.77 0.72 -17.33
CA TRP A 62 15.40 1.04 -17.68
C TRP A 62 14.76 2.02 -16.68
N LEU A 63 14.95 1.79 -15.38
CA LEU A 63 14.32 2.56 -14.30
C LEU A 63 14.95 3.94 -14.06
N PHE A 64 16.28 4.06 -14.23
CA PHE A 64 17.02 5.28 -13.85
C PHE A 64 17.73 6.00 -15.00
N GLU A 65 17.92 5.35 -16.15
CA GLU A 65 18.68 5.90 -17.28
C GLU A 65 17.83 6.12 -18.54
N SER A 66 16.63 5.54 -18.64
CA SER A 66 15.73 5.77 -19.77
C SER A 66 15.28 7.22 -19.85
N SER A 67 15.51 7.84 -21.01
CA SER A 67 15.04 9.20 -21.33
C SER A 67 13.50 9.26 -21.37
N PRO A 68 12.87 10.31 -20.82
CA PRO A 68 11.42 10.36 -20.73
C PRO A 68 10.79 10.61 -22.10
N GLN A 69 10.17 9.57 -22.67
CA GLN A 69 9.04 9.78 -23.57
C GLN A 69 7.82 10.01 -22.67
N VAL A 70 7.48 11.30 -22.54
CA VAL A 70 6.67 11.94 -21.48
C VAL A 70 5.20 11.46 -21.39
N GLN A 71 4.74 10.54 -22.24
CA GLN A 71 3.33 10.11 -22.27
C GLN A 71 3.06 8.71 -21.71
N THR A 72 4.07 7.83 -21.60
CA THR A 72 3.89 6.47 -21.08
C THR A 72 4.34 6.29 -19.63
N ALA A 73 5.10 7.25 -19.07
CA ALA A 73 5.74 7.13 -17.76
C ALA A 73 4.76 6.86 -16.60
N ASP A 74 3.58 7.47 -16.59
CA ASP A 74 2.59 7.26 -15.51
C ASP A 74 1.98 5.85 -15.57
N ILE A 75 1.60 5.39 -16.76
CA ILE A 75 1.06 4.04 -16.99
C ILE A 75 2.12 2.99 -16.63
N THR A 76 3.38 3.26 -16.95
CA THR A 76 4.51 2.39 -16.64
C THR A 76 4.77 2.31 -15.13
N ALA A 77 4.64 3.42 -14.41
CA ALA A 77 4.78 3.46 -12.96
C ALA A 77 3.66 2.68 -12.25
N GLU A 78 2.41 2.84 -12.67
CA GLU A 78 1.27 2.08 -12.11
C GLU A 78 1.43 0.57 -12.34
N LYS A 79 1.82 0.16 -13.55
CA LYS A 79 2.08 -1.24 -13.87
C LYS A 79 3.25 -1.79 -13.04
N LEU A 80 4.33 -1.04 -12.89
CA LEU A 80 5.45 -1.43 -12.04
C LEU A 80 5.01 -1.58 -10.58
N ILE A 81 4.20 -0.65 -10.06
CA ILE A 81 3.61 -0.75 -8.71
C ILE A 81 2.76 -2.02 -8.60
N SER A 82 1.96 -2.36 -9.61
CA SER A 82 1.18 -3.60 -9.64
C SER A 82 2.05 -4.85 -9.60
N LEU A 83 3.17 -4.87 -10.34
CA LEU A 83 4.14 -5.98 -10.32
C LEU A 83 4.80 -6.17 -8.96
N MET A 84 5.14 -5.05 -8.31
CA MET A 84 5.78 -5.03 -6.99
C MET A 84 4.80 -5.29 -5.86
N ASN A 85 3.53 -4.91 -6.06
CA ASN A 85 2.43 -5.27 -5.20
C ASN A 85 2.15 -6.76 -5.38
N THR A 86 2.95 -7.56 -4.67
CA THR A 86 2.44 -8.74 -3.95
C THR A 86 1.46 -8.24 -2.89
N ALA A 87 0.42 -7.52 -3.32
CA ALA A 87 -0.57 -7.00 -2.41
C ALA A 87 -0.86 -8.15 -1.45
N VAL A 88 -0.83 -7.84 -0.16
CA VAL A 88 -1.85 -8.42 0.71
C VAL A 88 -3.11 -8.20 -0.10
N ALA A 89 -3.49 -9.21 -0.87
CA ALA A 89 -4.67 -9.16 -1.68
C ALA A 89 -5.70 -8.91 -0.59
N VAL A 90 -6.26 -7.71 -0.55
CA VAL A 90 -7.62 -7.60 -0.06
C VAL A 90 -8.33 -8.56 -1.00
N PRO A 91 -8.71 -9.77 -0.54
CA PRO A 91 -9.00 -10.84 -1.46
C PRO A 91 -10.18 -10.40 -2.32
N GLN A 92 -9.93 -10.07 -3.59
CA GLN A 92 -10.97 -9.65 -4.53
C GLN A 92 -11.99 -10.78 -4.78
N SER A 93 -11.78 -11.97 -4.21
CA SER A 93 -12.68 -13.12 -4.27
C SER A 93 -13.47 -13.38 -2.99
N ALA A 94 -13.27 -12.64 -1.91
CA ALA A 94 -14.24 -12.67 -0.83
C ALA A 94 -15.28 -11.60 -1.13
N ARG A 95 -16.50 -12.01 -1.50
CA ARG A 95 -17.67 -11.30 -0.95
C ARG A 95 -17.37 -11.16 0.53
N HIS A 96 -16.90 -9.99 0.97
CA HIS A 96 -16.40 -9.83 2.32
C HIS A 96 -17.60 -10.01 3.23
N GLU A 97 -17.77 -11.22 3.76
CA GLU A 97 -18.72 -11.46 4.85
C GLU A 97 -18.40 -10.42 5.90
N MET A 98 -19.39 -9.59 6.19
CA MET A 98 -19.21 -8.48 7.09
C MET A 98 -18.73 -9.07 8.42
N PRO A 99 -17.58 -8.62 8.97
CA PRO A 99 -17.01 -9.23 10.15
C PRO A 99 -18.08 -9.30 11.23
N VAL A 100 -18.27 -10.51 11.79
CA VAL A 100 -19.13 -10.71 12.95
C VAL A 100 -18.42 -10.07 14.13
N LEU A 101 -18.71 -8.79 14.34
CA LEU A 101 -18.27 -8.06 15.51
C LEU A 101 -19.22 -8.39 16.67
N PRO A 102 -18.70 -8.64 17.88
CA PRO A 102 -19.55 -8.77 19.06
C PRO A 102 -20.44 -7.53 19.18
N GLU A 103 -21.65 -7.70 19.71
CA GLU A 103 -22.53 -6.56 19.99
C GLU A 103 -21.78 -5.57 20.87
N SER A 104 -21.46 -4.42 20.28
CA SER A 104 -20.71 -3.38 20.95
C SER A 104 -21.61 -2.76 22.00
N GLU A 105 -21.30 -2.98 23.28
CA GLU A 105 -21.90 -2.18 24.35
C GLU A 105 -21.75 -0.69 24.04
N ILE A 106 -22.80 0.09 24.32
CA ILE A 106 -22.75 1.54 24.17
C ILE A 106 -21.87 2.11 25.27
N ARG A 107 -20.57 2.20 24.96
CA ARG A 107 -19.55 2.82 25.81
C ARG A 107 -19.23 4.23 25.31
N ASN A 108 -19.06 5.15 26.27
CA ASN A 108 -18.66 6.54 26.01
C ASN A 108 -17.15 6.76 26.18
N ILE A 109 -16.44 5.81 26.79
CA ILE A 109 -15.02 5.91 27.10
C ILE A 109 -14.29 4.66 26.60
N TYR A 110 -13.15 4.87 25.97
CA TYR A 110 -12.29 3.83 25.40
C TYR A 110 -10.86 4.04 25.88
N HIS A 111 -10.24 2.97 26.38
CA HIS A 111 -8.91 3.05 26.97
C HIS A 111 -7.87 2.30 26.12
N GLY A 112 -6.76 2.98 25.86
CA GLY A 112 -5.60 2.44 25.15
C GLY A 112 -5.91 1.97 23.73
N THR A 113 -4.96 1.22 23.16
CA THR A 113 -5.04 0.69 21.79
C THR A 113 -6.24 -0.24 21.59
N ALA A 114 -6.55 -1.09 22.58
CA ALA A 114 -7.69 -1.99 22.49
C ALA A 114 -9.02 -1.23 22.47
N GLY A 115 -9.15 -0.19 23.30
CA GLY A 115 -10.32 0.69 23.29
C GLY A 115 -10.44 1.46 21.98
N LEU A 116 -9.35 2.06 21.50
CA LEU A 116 -9.32 2.78 20.22
C LEU A 116 -9.78 1.89 19.06
N ARG A 117 -9.24 0.67 18.97
CA ARG A 117 -9.64 -0.32 17.96
C ARG A 117 -11.13 -0.65 18.05
N SER A 118 -11.65 -0.90 19.24
CA SER A 118 -13.08 -1.17 19.45
C SER A 118 -13.96 0.03 19.03
N ALA A 119 -13.55 1.26 19.39
CA ALA A 119 -14.25 2.48 19.02
C ALA A 119 -14.32 2.67 17.50
N VAL A 120 -13.20 2.46 16.81
CA VAL A 120 -13.10 2.59 15.35
C VAL A 120 -13.99 1.57 14.64
N LEU A 121 -13.95 0.29 15.04
CA LEU A 121 -14.81 -0.73 14.43
C LEU A 121 -16.29 -0.43 14.66
N ARG A 122 -16.68 0.01 15.87
CA ARG A 122 -18.06 0.41 16.16
C ARG A 122 -18.48 1.59 15.29
N PHE A 123 -17.63 2.60 15.17
CA PHE A 123 -17.90 3.78 14.36
C PHE A 123 -18.11 3.44 12.89
N LEU A 124 -17.21 2.65 12.28
CA LEU A 124 -17.33 2.25 10.88
C LEU A 124 -18.54 1.35 10.64
N LYS A 125 -18.80 0.38 11.54
CA LYS A 125 -20.01 -0.46 11.48
C LYS A 125 -21.28 0.39 11.48
N ASN A 126 -21.38 1.34 12.40
CA ASN A 126 -22.54 2.24 12.47
C ASN A 126 -22.70 3.05 11.18
N ALA A 127 -21.59 3.54 10.60
CA ALA A 127 -21.64 4.30 9.36
C ALA A 127 -22.12 3.45 8.16
N VAL A 128 -21.69 2.19 8.09
CA VAL A 128 -22.17 1.22 7.09
C VAL A 128 -23.67 0.98 7.26
N GLU A 129 -24.11 0.66 8.48
CA GLU A 129 -25.52 0.37 8.81
C GLU A 129 -26.43 1.57 8.54
N GLN A 130 -25.96 2.78 8.83
CA GLN A 130 -26.71 4.02 8.63
C GLN A 130 -26.58 4.59 7.21
N ARG A 131 -25.79 3.97 6.32
CA ARG A 131 -25.52 4.44 4.94
C ARG A 131 -25.12 5.91 4.90
N VAL A 132 -24.18 6.28 5.76
CA VAL A 132 -23.67 7.65 5.83
C VAL A 132 -22.99 8.01 4.51
N GLN A 133 -23.50 9.04 3.82
CA GLN A 133 -23.00 9.45 2.50
C GLN A 133 -21.62 10.12 2.53
N GLN A 134 -21.28 10.77 3.65
CA GLN A 134 -20.03 11.50 3.78
C GLN A 134 -19.48 11.36 5.19
N MET A 135 -18.20 11.03 5.27
CA MET A 135 -17.47 10.84 6.51
C MET A 135 -16.12 11.56 6.42
N PHE A 136 -15.78 12.31 7.46
CA PHE A 136 -14.47 12.93 7.60
C PHE A 136 -13.66 12.17 8.65
N LEU A 137 -12.49 11.68 8.25
CA LEU A 137 -11.57 10.94 9.11
C LEU A 137 -10.27 11.71 9.25
N TYR A 138 -9.85 11.94 10.49
CA TYR A 138 -8.59 12.56 10.81
C TYR A 138 -8.03 11.95 12.10
N SER A 139 -6.72 11.75 12.16
CA SER A 139 -6.02 11.26 13.36
C SER A 139 -4.59 11.79 13.38
N ASP A 140 -4.20 12.39 14.51
CA ASP A 140 -2.81 12.77 14.83
C ASP A 140 -2.04 11.64 15.55
N GLU A 141 -2.69 10.49 15.78
CA GLU A 141 -2.10 9.37 16.52
C GLU A 141 -1.13 8.57 15.65
N ASN A 142 -0.10 7.99 16.29
CA ASN A 142 0.80 7.07 15.60
C ASN A 142 0.04 5.82 15.13
N MET A 143 0.08 5.53 13.83
CA MET A 143 -0.65 4.45 13.17
C MET A 143 -0.21 3.02 13.53
N ASP A 144 0.79 2.83 14.40
CA ASP A 144 1.20 1.51 14.91
C ASP A 144 0.03 0.71 15.52
N TRP A 145 -0.97 1.40 16.09
CA TRP A 145 -2.18 0.76 16.60
C TRP A 145 -3.01 0.10 15.50
N LEU A 146 -2.91 0.53 14.24
CA LEU A 146 -3.70 0.00 13.14
C LEU A 146 -3.14 -1.34 12.64
N SER A 147 -1.82 -1.42 12.45
CA SER A 147 -1.16 -2.57 11.81
C SER A 147 -0.70 -3.66 12.80
N GLY A 148 -0.61 -3.35 14.10
CA GLY A 148 -0.11 -4.28 15.11
C GLY A 148 -1.01 -5.49 15.42
N ASP A 149 -2.20 -5.59 14.84
CA ASP A 149 -3.10 -6.75 14.97
C ASP A 149 -3.74 -7.08 13.61
N PRO A 150 -3.32 -8.20 12.97
CA PRO A 150 -3.84 -8.59 11.66
C PRO A 150 -5.34 -8.87 11.62
N ALA A 151 -5.95 -9.34 12.72
CA ALA A 151 -7.38 -9.64 12.76
C ALA A 151 -8.19 -8.34 12.80
N PHE A 152 -7.78 -7.40 13.64
CA PHE A 152 -8.32 -6.05 13.67
C PHE A 152 -8.17 -5.36 12.31
N PHE A 153 -6.97 -5.40 11.72
CA PHE A 153 -6.69 -4.73 10.44
C PHE A 153 -7.60 -5.24 9.32
N ARG A 154 -7.84 -6.55 9.25
CA ARG A 154 -8.80 -7.13 8.28
C ARG A 154 -10.21 -6.61 8.51
N ALA A 155 -10.70 -6.62 9.75
CA ALA A 155 -12.05 -6.13 10.06
C ALA A 155 -12.22 -4.64 9.72
N TRP A 156 -11.21 -3.82 10.06
CA TRP A 156 -11.15 -2.42 9.69
C TRP A 156 -11.18 -2.22 8.17
N ALA A 157 -10.36 -2.96 7.41
CA ALA A 157 -10.29 -2.82 5.96
C ALA A 157 -11.62 -3.18 5.28
N VAL A 158 -12.28 -4.24 5.73
CA VAL A 158 -13.61 -4.64 5.23
C VAL A 158 -14.63 -3.53 5.46
N LEU A 159 -14.68 -2.99 6.67
CA LEU A 159 -15.64 -1.93 7.03
C LEU A 159 -15.34 -0.61 6.31
N MET A 160 -14.07 -0.22 6.21
CA MET A 160 -13.67 0.96 5.44
C MET A 160 -14.07 0.85 3.98
N HIS A 161 -13.84 -0.31 3.36
CA HIS A 161 -14.27 -0.56 1.98
C HIS A 161 -15.79 -0.47 1.86
N ALA A 162 -16.53 -1.07 2.80
CA ALA A 162 -17.99 -0.97 2.82
C ALA A 162 -18.49 0.48 2.96
N CYS A 163 -17.83 1.33 3.75
CA CYS A 163 -18.15 2.75 3.84
C CYS A 163 -17.94 3.51 2.52
N VAL A 164 -16.98 3.10 1.69
CA VAL A 164 -16.64 3.77 0.42
C VAL A 164 -17.55 3.32 -0.73
N VAL A 165 -18.00 2.07 -0.70
CA VAL A 165 -18.88 1.49 -1.74
C VAL A 165 -20.37 1.71 -1.42
N ASN A 166 -20.69 2.13 -0.20
CA ASN A 166 -22.05 2.41 0.26
C ASN A 166 -22.75 3.53 -0.52
#